data_AF-A0A4S4ADV8-F1
#
_entry.id   AF-A0A4S4ADV8-F1
#
_cell.length_a   1.000
_cell.length_b   1.000
_cell.length_c   1.000
_cell.angle_alpha   90.00
_cell.angle_beta   90.00
_cell.angle_gamma   90.00
#
_symmetry.space_group_name_H-M   'P 1'
#
loop_
_entity.id
_entity.type
_entity.pdbx_description
1 polymer ?
#
loop_
_entity_poly.entity_id
_entity_poly.type
_entity_poly.pdbx_seq_one_letter_code
_entity_poly.pdbx_strand_id
1 'polypeptide(L)'
;MSQAVSERIQPLALRAMSGDTAGHLDLVAARLGSGGFELGGGAWQFALEPAAASAPWPAQAFVVTLEWGGAPFRLVSSPALLALLYAHRFPETDLALLPEELALAGFELAWEEVAANLEQLSGRRVRLVSAGHAAEDAAHGEYAFRVMLASERAADGVSGLLLTDAPGLALLAILARRRPAAPAAEPDPQTPVRLRLELGETRLSVAQLRALALHDVIVLDTALDPADAALILRTDARHAVRARLRDHVLTLESALENIPMSAPASPPENATPDESPVSLDEVEIRLSFDLGDKTLTLGELAALQPGQTFTLDAPPARLVAIRANGRLVGRGELVRIDDAAGVRVLELAARDA
;
A
#
# COMPACT_ATOMS: atom_id res chain seq x y z
N MET A 1 -32.02 -16.33 34.46
CA MET A 1 -30.59 -15.97 34.45
C MET A 1 -29.84 -17.14 33.82
N SER A 2 -29.05 -17.06 32.77
CA SER A 2 -28.70 -16.00 31.83
C SER A 2 -28.18 -16.77 30.61
N GLN A 3 -28.82 -16.67 29.43
CA GLN A 3 -28.27 -17.24 28.20
C GLN A 3 -27.33 -16.19 27.60
N ALA A 4 -26.04 -16.48 27.64
CA ALA A 4 -25.03 -15.66 26.98
C ALA A 4 -25.18 -15.83 25.46
N VAL A 5 -25.50 -14.72 24.79
CA VAL A 5 -25.49 -14.56 23.34
C VAL A 5 -24.05 -14.72 22.87
N SER A 6 -23.78 -15.83 22.19
CA SER A 6 -22.51 -16.06 21.52
C SER A 6 -22.56 -15.32 20.18
N GLU A 7 -22.07 -14.08 20.15
CA GLU A 7 -21.87 -13.33 18.90
C GLU A 7 -20.83 -14.07 18.05
N ARG A 8 -21.31 -14.79 17.03
CA ARG A 8 -20.44 -15.34 15.98
C ARG A 8 -19.85 -14.16 15.21
N ILE A 9 -18.56 -13.90 15.41
CA ILE A 9 -17.76 -13.03 14.54
C ILE A 9 -17.87 -13.61 13.12
N GLN A 10 -18.60 -12.93 12.24
CA GLN A 10 -18.64 -13.32 10.83
C GLN A 10 -17.25 -13.08 10.22
N PRO A 11 -16.69 -14.05 9.49
CA PRO A 11 -15.39 -13.87 8.85
C PRO A 11 -15.46 -12.74 7.82
N LEU A 12 -14.42 -11.92 7.79
CA LEU A 12 -14.26 -10.84 6.81
C LEU A 12 -14.24 -11.48 5.40
N ALA A 13 -15.33 -11.32 4.65
CA ALA A 13 -15.43 -11.87 3.30
C ALA A 13 -14.58 -11.03 2.33
N LEU A 14 -13.33 -11.44 2.12
CA LEU A 14 -12.45 -10.83 1.14
C LEU A 14 -12.89 -11.24 -0.27
N ARG A 15 -13.16 -10.25 -1.12
CA ARG A 15 -13.44 -10.51 -2.54
C ARG A 15 -12.15 -10.92 -3.23
N ALA A 16 -12.12 -12.11 -3.83
CA ALA A 16 -11.01 -12.53 -4.68
C ALA A 16 -10.93 -11.59 -5.90
N MET A 17 -9.75 -11.02 -6.13
CA MET A 17 -9.46 -10.13 -7.25
C MET A 17 -8.27 -10.69 -8.03
N SER A 18 -8.36 -10.68 -9.36
CA SER A 18 -7.24 -11.10 -10.21
C SER A 18 -6.11 -10.06 -10.21
N GLY A 19 -4.86 -10.49 -10.44
CA GLY A 19 -3.72 -9.56 -10.55
C GLY A 19 -3.88 -8.54 -11.68
N ASP A 20 -4.46 -8.95 -12.81
CA ASP A 20 -4.73 -8.06 -13.95
C ASP A 20 -5.78 -6.99 -13.59
N THR A 21 -6.85 -7.38 -12.89
CA THR A 21 -7.86 -6.44 -12.39
C THR A 21 -7.23 -5.41 -11.45
N ALA A 22 -6.39 -5.84 -10.52
CA ALA A 22 -5.69 -4.95 -9.60
C ALA A 22 -4.83 -3.93 -10.37
N GLY A 23 -4.02 -4.42 -11.32
CA GLY A 23 -3.18 -3.56 -12.15
C GLY A 23 -3.98 -2.56 -13.01
N HIS A 24 -5.17 -2.93 -13.50
CA HIS A 24 -6.03 -2.00 -14.22
C HIS A 24 -6.63 -0.92 -13.30
N LEU A 25 -7.09 -1.29 -12.10
CA LEU A 25 -7.59 -0.33 -11.11
C LEU A 25 -6.49 0.66 -10.69
N ASP A 26 -5.28 0.17 -10.45
CA ASP A 26 -4.12 1.01 -10.11
C ASP A 26 -3.80 2.00 -11.22
N LEU A 27 -3.81 1.56 -12.48
CA LEU A 27 -3.59 2.45 -13.63
C LEU A 27 -4.66 3.53 -13.74
N VAL A 28 -5.94 3.16 -13.58
CA VAL A 28 -7.06 4.10 -13.63
C VAL A 28 -6.93 5.13 -12.49
N ALA A 29 -6.69 4.66 -11.26
CA ALA A 29 -6.52 5.54 -10.10
C ALA A 29 -5.34 6.50 -10.27
N ALA A 30 -4.19 5.99 -10.76
CA ALA A 30 -2.97 6.78 -10.87
C ALA A 30 -2.99 7.81 -12.02
N ARG A 31 -3.80 7.60 -13.07
CA ARG A 31 -3.67 8.41 -14.31
C ARG A 31 -4.97 8.95 -14.90
N LEU A 32 -6.13 8.45 -14.47
CA LEU A 32 -7.45 8.95 -14.88
C LEU A 32 -8.20 9.67 -13.76
N GLY A 33 -7.59 9.90 -12.59
CA GLY A 33 -8.25 10.59 -11.47
C GLY A 33 -8.84 11.95 -11.83
N SER A 34 -8.14 12.77 -12.63
CA SER A 34 -8.68 13.99 -13.22
C SER A 34 -7.89 14.46 -14.42
N GLY A 35 -8.44 15.39 -15.20
CA GLY A 35 -7.69 16.20 -16.16
C GLY A 35 -8.58 16.84 -17.20
N GLY A 36 -7.99 17.27 -18.33
CA GLY A 36 -8.73 17.92 -19.41
C GLY A 36 -8.71 17.19 -20.74
N PHE A 37 -9.69 17.50 -21.58
CA PHE A 37 -9.76 17.12 -23.00
C PHE A 37 -10.48 18.21 -23.79
N GLU A 38 -10.33 18.19 -25.12
CA GLU A 38 -11.09 19.05 -26.02
C GLU A 38 -12.19 18.22 -26.69
N LEU A 39 -13.38 18.80 -26.75
CA LEU A 39 -14.52 18.30 -27.52
C LEU A 39 -15.11 19.53 -28.21
N GLY A 40 -15.62 19.42 -29.44
CA GLY A 40 -16.26 20.45 -30.30
C GLY A 40 -15.75 21.88 -30.13
N GLY A 41 -14.43 22.06 -30.09
CA GLY A 41 -13.77 23.36 -29.94
C GLY A 41 -13.93 24.03 -28.57
N GLY A 42 -14.14 23.27 -27.49
CA GLY A 42 -14.18 23.75 -26.12
C GLY A 42 -13.36 22.87 -25.17
N ALA A 43 -12.83 23.47 -24.11
CA ALA A 43 -12.10 22.77 -23.08
C ALA A 43 -13.06 22.12 -22.07
N TRP A 44 -12.79 20.86 -21.75
CA TRP A 44 -13.51 20.08 -20.78
C TRP A 44 -12.57 19.63 -19.67
N GLN A 45 -13.09 19.61 -18.45
CA GLN A 45 -12.45 19.03 -17.29
C GLN A 45 -13.25 17.81 -16.84
N PHE A 46 -12.53 16.79 -16.38
CA PHE A 46 -13.15 15.62 -15.77
C PHE A 46 -12.45 15.22 -14.48
N ALA A 47 -13.20 14.56 -13.61
CA ALA A 47 -12.67 13.77 -12.50
C ALA A 47 -13.31 12.38 -12.51
N LEU A 48 -12.52 11.38 -12.14
CA LEU A 48 -12.92 9.98 -12.06
C LEU A 48 -12.46 9.40 -10.72
N GLU A 49 -13.41 9.01 -9.88
CA GLU A 49 -13.11 8.44 -8.56
C GLU A 49 -13.74 7.05 -8.43
N PRO A 50 -13.07 6.06 -7.83
CA PRO A 50 -13.69 4.78 -7.52
C PRO A 50 -14.94 4.96 -6.68
N ALA A 51 -16.01 4.25 -7.03
CA ALA A 51 -17.28 4.28 -6.33
C ALA A 51 -17.76 2.87 -6.00
N ALA A 52 -18.63 2.76 -5.00
CA ALA A 52 -19.37 1.53 -4.80
C ALA A 52 -20.37 1.33 -5.95
N ALA A 53 -20.48 0.10 -6.46
CA ALA A 53 -21.47 -0.23 -7.50
C ALA A 53 -22.92 0.03 -7.04
N SER A 54 -23.16 0.08 -5.73
CA SER A 54 -24.44 0.40 -5.10
C SER A 54 -24.60 1.87 -4.71
N ALA A 55 -23.79 2.79 -5.26
CA ALA A 55 -23.90 4.21 -4.95
C ALA A 55 -25.30 4.76 -5.28
N PRO A 56 -25.85 5.68 -4.45
CA PRO A 56 -27.18 6.25 -4.66
C PRO A 56 -27.25 7.07 -5.95
N TRP A 57 -28.44 7.12 -6.54
CA TRP A 57 -28.72 7.71 -7.83
C TRP A 57 -29.40 9.07 -7.73
N PRO A 58 -29.32 9.93 -8.76
CA PRO A 58 -30.20 11.08 -8.86
C PRO A 58 -31.65 10.63 -9.11
N ALA A 59 -32.61 11.30 -8.48
CA ALA A 59 -34.04 10.98 -8.58
C ALA A 59 -34.62 11.07 -10.01
N GLN A 60 -33.98 11.85 -10.89
CA GLN A 60 -34.28 11.91 -12.32
C GLN A 60 -33.06 11.43 -13.09
N ALA A 61 -32.87 10.12 -13.17
CA ALA A 61 -31.70 9.56 -13.82
C ALA A 61 -31.83 9.61 -15.34
N PHE A 62 -30.86 10.24 -15.99
CA PHE A 62 -30.57 10.11 -17.41
C PHE A 62 -29.47 9.06 -17.58
N VAL A 63 -29.77 7.98 -18.29
CA VAL A 63 -28.88 6.83 -18.43
C VAL A 63 -28.46 6.69 -19.88
N VAL A 64 -27.15 6.63 -20.08
CA VAL A 64 -26.50 6.38 -21.36
C VAL A 64 -25.90 4.99 -21.31
N THR A 65 -26.39 4.08 -22.14
CA THR A 65 -25.82 2.74 -22.32
C THR A 65 -25.02 2.70 -23.60
N LEU A 66 -23.77 2.28 -23.50
CA LEU A 66 -22.87 2.17 -24.62
C LEU A 66 -22.09 0.85 -24.57
N GLU A 67 -21.64 0.42 -25.74
CA GLU A 67 -20.73 -0.70 -25.90
C GLU A 67 -19.41 -0.15 -26.46
N TRP A 68 -18.30 -0.45 -25.79
CA TRP A 68 -16.98 -0.01 -26.23
C TRP A 68 -16.07 -1.22 -26.34
N GLY A 69 -15.59 -1.52 -27.55
CA GLY A 69 -14.74 -2.69 -27.79
C GLY A 69 -15.37 -4.03 -27.38
N GLY A 70 -16.70 -4.12 -27.34
CA GLY A 70 -17.46 -5.29 -26.85
C GLY A 70 -17.76 -5.26 -25.34
N ALA A 71 -17.20 -4.32 -24.58
CA ALA A 71 -17.45 -4.17 -23.16
C ALA A 71 -18.66 -3.24 -22.90
N PRO A 72 -19.54 -3.59 -21.94
CA PRO A 72 -20.66 -2.76 -21.55
C PRO A 72 -20.19 -1.58 -20.68
N PHE A 73 -20.72 -0.41 -20.97
CA PHE A 73 -20.61 0.77 -20.12
C PHE A 73 -21.99 1.38 -19.93
N ARG A 74 -22.23 1.88 -18.72
CA ARG A 74 -23.41 2.67 -18.39
C ARG A 74 -22.98 3.93 -17.67
N LEU A 75 -23.39 5.08 -18.18
CA LEU A 75 -23.24 6.36 -17.50
C LEU A 75 -24.61 6.79 -16.98
N VAL A 76 -24.74 6.82 -15.65
CA VAL A 76 -25.93 7.29 -14.94
C VAL A 76 -25.67 8.71 -14.48
N SER A 77 -26.52 9.66 -14.86
CA SER A 77 -26.35 11.08 -14.53
C SER A 77 -27.70 11.74 -14.29
N SER A 78 -27.71 13.01 -13.88
CA SER A 78 -28.91 13.86 -14.02
C SER A 78 -29.13 14.29 -15.48
N PRO A 79 -30.30 14.84 -15.84
CA PRO A 79 -30.59 15.34 -17.19
C PRO A 79 -29.71 16.53 -17.59
N ALA A 80 -28.95 17.12 -16.65
CA ALA A 80 -27.94 18.12 -16.96
C ALA A 80 -26.86 17.61 -17.92
N LEU A 81 -26.63 16.29 -18.02
CA LEU A 81 -25.72 15.72 -19.01
C LEU A 81 -26.18 16.02 -20.45
N LEU A 82 -27.49 15.99 -20.69
CA LEU A 82 -28.08 16.32 -21.98
C LEU A 82 -27.81 17.79 -22.32
N ALA A 83 -28.12 18.69 -21.39
CA ALA A 83 -27.88 20.13 -21.53
C ALA A 83 -26.40 20.45 -21.79
N LEU A 84 -25.49 19.77 -21.08
CA LEU A 84 -24.04 19.94 -21.21
C LEU A 84 -23.54 19.63 -22.63
N LEU A 85 -23.95 18.51 -23.22
CA LEU A 85 -23.57 18.13 -24.58
C LEU A 85 -24.26 19.01 -25.64
N TYR A 86 -25.51 19.41 -25.38
CA TYR A 86 -26.25 20.31 -26.26
C TYR A 86 -25.65 21.69 -26.36
N ALA A 87 -25.32 22.32 -25.22
CA ALA A 87 -24.68 23.64 -25.18
C ALA A 87 -23.41 23.69 -26.02
N HIS A 88 -22.77 22.54 -26.19
CA HIS A 88 -21.53 22.40 -26.90
C HIS A 88 -21.69 22.18 -28.41
N ARG A 89 -22.66 21.34 -28.83
CA ARG A 89 -22.90 21.06 -30.25
C ARG A 89 -23.88 22.03 -30.92
N PHE A 90 -24.83 22.55 -30.15
CA PHE A 90 -25.95 23.39 -30.60
C PHE A 90 -26.18 24.57 -29.64
N PRO A 91 -25.24 25.53 -29.54
CA PRO A 91 -25.27 26.57 -28.52
C PRO A 91 -26.48 27.53 -28.61
N GLU A 92 -27.07 27.69 -29.80
CA GLU A 92 -28.22 28.55 -30.05
C GLU A 92 -29.57 27.87 -29.75
N THR A 93 -29.55 26.59 -29.37
CA THR A 93 -30.75 25.78 -29.18
C THR A 93 -31.20 25.80 -27.73
N ASP A 94 -32.45 26.24 -27.50
CA ASP A 94 -33.09 26.12 -26.19
C ASP A 94 -33.68 24.70 -26.02
N LEU A 95 -32.98 23.88 -25.23
CA LEU A 95 -33.37 22.49 -24.95
C LEU A 95 -34.75 22.38 -24.29
N ALA A 96 -35.19 23.39 -23.53
CA ALA A 96 -36.48 23.37 -22.85
C ALA A 96 -37.68 23.45 -23.80
N LEU A 97 -37.45 23.92 -25.03
CA LEU A 97 -38.48 24.05 -26.08
C LEU A 97 -38.56 22.82 -26.99
N LEU A 98 -37.63 21.86 -26.86
CA LEU A 98 -37.58 20.68 -27.71
C LEU A 98 -38.47 19.55 -27.17
N PRO A 99 -39.24 18.86 -28.04
CA PRO A 99 -39.80 17.55 -27.74
C PRO A 99 -38.73 16.55 -27.33
N GLU A 100 -39.06 15.60 -26.46
CA GLU A 100 -38.10 14.62 -25.93
C GLU A 100 -37.41 13.81 -27.04
N GLU A 101 -38.14 13.43 -28.08
CA GLU A 101 -37.59 12.64 -29.19
C GLU A 101 -36.54 13.43 -29.99
N LEU A 102 -36.77 14.72 -30.19
CA LEU A 102 -35.81 15.61 -30.85
C LEU A 102 -34.61 15.88 -29.94
N ALA A 103 -34.85 16.06 -28.64
CA ALA A 103 -33.81 16.22 -27.64
C ALA A 103 -32.87 14.98 -27.61
N LEU A 104 -33.43 13.77 -27.66
CA LEU A 104 -32.65 12.54 -27.72
C LEU A 104 -31.91 12.40 -29.06
N ALA A 105 -32.54 12.70 -30.20
CA ALA A 105 -31.89 12.63 -31.50
C ALA A 105 -30.67 13.56 -31.61
N GLY A 106 -30.77 14.80 -31.12
CA GLY A 106 -29.60 15.70 -31.10
C GLY A 106 -28.55 15.29 -30.06
N PHE A 107 -28.91 14.58 -28.98
CA PHE A 107 -27.92 13.96 -28.09
C PHE A 107 -27.10 12.91 -28.83
N GLU A 108 -27.76 12.03 -29.60
CA GLU A 108 -27.06 11.02 -30.39
C GLU A 108 -26.07 11.67 -31.37
N LEU A 109 -26.46 12.78 -32.01
CA LEU A 109 -25.57 13.54 -32.90
C LEU A 109 -24.40 14.20 -32.14
N ALA A 110 -24.63 14.73 -30.95
CA ALA A 110 -23.57 15.29 -30.10
C ALA A 110 -22.62 14.20 -29.59
N TRP A 111 -23.13 12.99 -29.38
CA TRP A 111 -22.37 11.83 -28.91
C TRP A 111 -21.38 11.29 -29.95
N GLU A 112 -21.66 11.45 -31.24
CA GLU A 112 -20.78 10.95 -32.33
C GLU A 112 -19.33 11.44 -32.19
N GLU A 113 -19.13 12.69 -31.77
CA GLU A 113 -17.80 13.26 -31.58
C GLU A 113 -17.07 12.64 -30.37
N VAL A 114 -17.79 12.44 -29.26
CA VAL A 114 -17.27 11.76 -28.07
C VAL A 114 -16.86 10.33 -28.42
N ALA A 115 -17.72 9.62 -29.16
CA ALA A 115 -17.45 8.27 -29.64
C ALA A 115 -16.20 8.24 -30.51
N ALA A 116 -16.10 9.11 -31.51
CA ALA A 116 -14.94 9.17 -32.41
C ALA A 116 -13.62 9.43 -31.65
N ASN A 117 -13.62 10.33 -30.67
CA ASN A 117 -12.45 10.61 -29.84
C ASN A 117 -12.03 9.40 -29.00
N LEU A 118 -12.99 8.72 -28.36
CA LEU A 118 -12.71 7.49 -27.60
C LEU A 118 -12.18 6.38 -28.51
N GLU A 119 -12.77 6.21 -29.70
CA GLU A 119 -12.32 5.24 -30.71
C GLU A 119 -10.89 5.52 -31.16
N GLN A 120 -10.55 6.78 -31.42
CA GLN A 120 -9.20 7.19 -31.81
C GLN A 120 -8.17 6.92 -30.71
N LEU A 121 -8.51 7.20 -29.45
CA LEU A 121 -7.61 7.00 -28.31
C LEU A 121 -7.39 5.52 -27.99
N SER A 122 -8.46 4.73 -28.08
CA SER A 122 -8.46 3.32 -27.67
C SER A 122 -8.18 2.34 -28.79
N GLY A 123 -8.37 2.74 -30.05
CA GLY A 123 -8.39 1.86 -31.22
C GLY A 123 -9.55 0.85 -31.21
N ARG A 124 -10.64 1.14 -30.50
CA ARG A 124 -11.78 0.24 -30.31
C ARG A 124 -13.08 0.98 -30.54
N ARG A 125 -13.99 0.36 -31.31
CA ARG A 125 -15.28 0.94 -31.67
C ARG A 125 -16.13 1.28 -30.43
N VAL A 126 -16.83 2.41 -30.47
CA VAL A 126 -17.78 2.87 -29.46
C VAL A 126 -19.16 2.95 -30.11
N ARG A 127 -20.14 2.28 -29.54
CA ARG A 127 -21.52 2.24 -30.02
C ARG A 127 -22.46 2.71 -28.92
N LEU A 128 -23.24 3.74 -29.21
CA LEU A 128 -24.38 4.10 -28.37
C LEU A 128 -25.48 3.04 -28.54
N VAL A 129 -25.95 2.46 -27.43
CA VAL A 129 -27.01 1.45 -27.42
C VAL A 129 -28.35 2.09 -27.09
N SER A 130 -28.38 2.95 -26.08
CA SER A 130 -29.55 3.74 -25.71
C SER A 130 -29.15 4.96 -24.89
N ALA A 131 -29.95 6.01 -24.95
CA ALA A 131 -29.88 7.16 -24.07
C ALA A 131 -31.31 7.60 -23.71
N GLY A 132 -31.56 7.91 -22.44
CA GLY A 132 -32.86 8.40 -22.01
C GLY A 132 -33.07 8.35 -20.51
N HIS A 133 -34.26 8.76 -20.07
CA HIS A 133 -34.68 8.67 -18.68
C HIS A 133 -34.90 7.21 -18.29
N ALA A 134 -34.41 6.80 -17.11
CA ALA A 134 -34.58 5.44 -16.61
C ALA A 134 -35.00 5.42 -15.12
N ALA A 135 -35.68 4.35 -14.73
CA ALA A 135 -36.03 4.07 -13.33
C ALA A 135 -34.81 3.56 -12.51
N GLU A 136 -34.88 3.67 -11.18
CA GLU A 136 -33.78 3.47 -10.22
C GLU A 136 -33.08 2.09 -10.27
N ASP A 137 -33.71 1.03 -10.80
CA ASP A 137 -33.19 -0.35 -10.79
C ASP A 137 -32.16 -0.68 -11.91
N ALA A 138 -31.68 0.31 -12.68
CA ALA A 138 -30.91 0.06 -13.91
C ALA A 138 -29.37 -0.03 -13.75
N ALA A 139 -28.78 -0.02 -12.55
CA ALA A 139 -27.31 -0.01 -12.34
C ALA A 139 -26.84 -1.41 -12.04
N HIS A 140 -26.33 -2.06 -13.08
CA HIS A 140 -25.58 -3.28 -12.93
C HIS A 140 -24.23 -3.05 -13.59
N GLY A 141 -23.18 -3.12 -12.79
CA GLY A 141 -21.79 -3.02 -13.19
C GLY A 141 -20.92 -3.62 -12.10
N GLU A 142 -19.87 -4.33 -12.50
CA GLU A 142 -18.93 -4.94 -11.56
C GLU A 142 -18.02 -3.90 -10.91
N TYR A 143 -17.66 -2.88 -11.69
CA TYR A 143 -16.82 -1.75 -11.30
C TYR A 143 -17.60 -0.45 -11.53
N ALA A 144 -17.43 0.48 -10.60
CA ALA A 144 -18.12 1.76 -10.63
C ALA A 144 -17.15 2.91 -10.35
N PHE A 145 -17.36 4.01 -11.05
CA PHE A 145 -16.58 5.23 -10.90
C PHE A 145 -17.51 6.43 -10.88
N ARG A 146 -17.36 7.33 -9.91
CA ARG A 146 -17.99 8.65 -9.99
C ARG A 146 -17.28 9.45 -11.07
N VAL A 147 -18.05 9.98 -12.01
CA VAL A 147 -17.56 10.86 -13.08
C VAL A 147 -18.07 12.26 -12.80
N MET A 148 -17.18 13.23 -12.80
CA MET A 148 -17.51 14.65 -12.89
C MET A 148 -17.08 15.15 -14.26
N LEU A 149 -17.92 15.92 -14.94
CA LEU A 149 -17.59 16.62 -16.18
C LEU A 149 -17.95 18.09 -16.03
N ALA A 150 -17.05 18.99 -16.42
CA ALA A 150 -17.29 20.42 -16.46
C ALA A 150 -16.76 20.99 -17.77
N SER A 151 -17.40 22.03 -18.28
CA SER A 151 -16.96 22.76 -19.48
C SER A 151 -17.17 24.25 -19.25
N GLU A 152 -16.27 25.10 -19.75
CA GLU A 152 -16.43 26.56 -19.63
C GLU A 152 -17.71 27.08 -20.28
N ARG A 153 -18.23 26.38 -21.31
CA ARG A 153 -19.46 26.74 -22.01
C ARG A 153 -20.73 26.41 -21.24
N ALA A 154 -20.66 25.49 -20.28
CA ALA A 154 -21.80 25.04 -19.50
C ALA A 154 -21.49 25.29 -18.02
N ALA A 155 -22.10 26.36 -17.48
CA ALA A 155 -21.75 26.95 -16.19
C ALA A 155 -21.78 25.96 -14.99
N ASP A 156 -22.62 24.93 -15.07
CA ASP A 156 -22.75 23.90 -14.04
C ASP A 156 -22.21 22.57 -14.55
N GLY A 157 -21.14 22.07 -13.91
CA GLY A 157 -20.63 20.73 -14.17
C GLY A 157 -21.67 19.65 -13.82
N VAL A 158 -21.57 18.50 -14.49
CA VAL A 158 -22.43 17.34 -14.24
C VAL A 158 -21.67 16.25 -13.48
N SER A 159 -22.35 15.63 -12.51
CA SER A 159 -21.88 14.43 -11.83
C SER A 159 -22.70 13.22 -12.28
N GLY A 160 -22.03 12.08 -12.42
CA GLY A 160 -22.66 10.80 -12.69
C GLY A 160 -21.87 9.62 -12.14
N LEU A 161 -22.37 8.42 -12.42
CA LEU A 161 -21.77 7.13 -12.10
C LEU A 161 -21.53 6.36 -13.39
N LEU A 162 -20.27 6.03 -13.67
CA LEU A 162 -19.85 5.16 -14.77
C LEU A 162 -19.70 3.74 -14.25
N LEU A 163 -20.43 2.82 -14.86
CA LEU A 163 -20.48 1.40 -14.50
C LEU A 163 -19.94 0.57 -15.66
N THR A 164 -19.14 -0.45 -15.35
CA THR A 164 -18.60 -1.37 -16.34
C THR A 164 -18.21 -2.72 -15.74
N ASP A 165 -17.72 -3.65 -16.55
CA ASP A 165 -17.19 -4.96 -16.16
C ASP A 165 -15.66 -5.02 -16.30
N ALA A 166 -15.06 -6.20 -16.09
CA ALA A 166 -13.61 -6.36 -16.19
C ALA A 166 -13.03 -6.01 -17.59
N PRO A 167 -13.64 -6.44 -18.72
CA PRO A 167 -13.27 -5.96 -20.05
C PRO A 167 -13.30 -4.43 -20.20
N GLY A 168 -14.32 -3.76 -19.69
CA GLY A 168 -14.39 -2.30 -19.78
C GLY A 168 -13.42 -1.59 -18.86
N LEU A 169 -13.14 -2.13 -17.67
CA LEU A 169 -12.05 -1.67 -16.82
C LEU A 169 -10.69 -1.73 -17.55
N ALA A 170 -10.44 -2.78 -18.34
CA ALA A 170 -9.23 -2.88 -19.15
C ALA A 170 -9.16 -1.77 -20.23
N LEU A 171 -10.30 -1.38 -20.81
CA LEU A 171 -10.36 -0.26 -21.77
C LEU A 171 -10.08 1.09 -21.10
N LEU A 172 -10.59 1.32 -19.88
CA LEU A 172 -10.22 2.48 -19.07
C LEU A 172 -8.71 2.49 -18.79
N ALA A 173 -8.11 1.34 -18.48
CA ALA A 173 -6.67 1.24 -18.29
C ALA A 173 -5.87 1.54 -19.57
N ILE A 174 -6.40 1.26 -20.77
CA ILE A 174 -5.77 1.68 -22.04
C ILE A 174 -5.72 3.22 -22.13
N LEU A 175 -6.82 3.91 -21.79
CA LEU A 175 -6.84 5.38 -21.77
C LEU A 175 -5.86 5.92 -20.72
N ALA A 176 -5.83 5.32 -19.53
CA ALA A 176 -4.90 5.68 -18.46
C ALA A 176 -3.43 5.62 -18.94
N ARG A 177 -3.05 4.60 -19.71
CA ARG A 177 -1.69 4.44 -20.24
C ARG A 177 -1.28 5.53 -21.25
N ARG A 178 -2.25 6.18 -21.92
CA ARG A 178 -1.99 7.30 -22.83
C ARG A 178 -1.64 8.59 -22.09
N ARG A 179 -1.92 8.67 -20.80
CA ARG A 179 -1.55 9.81 -19.98
C ARG A 179 -0.17 9.62 -19.36
N PRO A 180 0.59 10.72 -19.19
CA PRO A 180 1.85 10.67 -18.46
C PRO A 180 1.61 10.07 -17.08
N ALA A 181 2.56 9.25 -16.62
CA ALA A 181 2.50 8.74 -15.26
C ALA A 181 2.51 9.95 -14.30
N ALA A 182 1.54 10.01 -13.39
CA ALA A 182 1.69 10.88 -12.24
C ALA A 182 3.00 10.49 -11.53
N PRO A 183 3.81 11.45 -11.06
CA PRO A 183 4.90 11.11 -10.16
C PRO A 183 4.28 10.31 -9.01
N ALA A 184 4.83 9.13 -8.73
CA ALA A 184 4.39 8.35 -7.58
C ALA A 184 4.44 9.27 -6.36
N ALA A 185 3.40 9.26 -5.54
CA ALA A 185 3.41 10.05 -4.31
C ALA A 185 4.68 9.67 -3.53
N GLU A 186 5.60 10.62 -3.39
CA GLU A 186 6.80 10.38 -2.61
C GLU A 186 6.37 10.15 -1.15
N PRO A 187 6.91 9.12 -0.49
CA PRO A 187 6.58 8.88 0.91
C PRO A 187 6.99 10.11 1.73
N ASP A 188 6.16 10.47 2.72
CA ASP A 188 6.42 11.65 3.55
C ASP A 188 7.81 11.54 4.19
N PRO A 189 8.75 12.45 3.89
CA PRO A 189 10.09 12.41 4.43
C PRO A 189 10.12 12.51 5.96
N GLN A 190 9.06 13.02 6.60
CA GLN A 190 8.92 13.12 8.06
C GLN A 190 8.44 11.82 8.72
N THR A 191 8.15 10.77 7.95
CA THR A 191 7.73 9.48 8.49
C THR A 191 8.80 8.93 9.44
N PRO A 192 8.48 8.66 10.71
CA PRO A 192 9.45 8.16 11.68
C PRO A 192 9.78 6.69 11.39
N VAL A 193 11.08 6.40 11.28
CA VAL A 193 11.67 5.06 11.15
C VAL A 193 12.49 4.77 12.40
N ARG A 194 12.17 3.65 13.05
CA ARG A 194 12.89 3.19 14.25
C ARG A 194 14.05 2.29 13.84
N LEU A 195 15.26 2.65 14.23
CA LEU A 195 16.47 1.84 14.06
C LEU A 195 16.82 1.20 15.40
N ARG A 196 16.93 -0.13 15.43
CA ARG A 196 17.43 -0.87 16.60
C ARG A 196 18.95 -0.96 16.55
N LEU A 197 19.63 -0.65 17.64
CA LEU A 197 21.09 -0.65 17.73
C LEU A 197 21.57 -2.02 18.23
N GLU A 198 21.71 -2.99 17.34
CA GLU A 198 22.08 -4.37 17.68
C GLU A 198 23.60 -4.51 17.85
N LEU A 199 24.03 -5.05 18.99
CA LEU A 199 25.42 -5.37 19.36
C LEU A 199 25.88 -6.72 18.83
N GLY A 200 24.96 -7.66 18.69
CA GLY A 200 25.28 -9.02 18.31
C GLY A 200 24.09 -9.95 18.45
N GLU A 201 24.32 -11.18 18.02
CA GLU A 201 23.37 -12.27 18.11
C GLU A 201 24.03 -13.54 18.66
N THR A 202 23.20 -14.45 19.15
CA THR A 202 23.55 -15.85 19.43
C THR A 202 22.35 -16.72 19.12
N ARG A 203 22.54 -18.04 19.03
CA ARG A 203 21.45 -19.01 19.01
C ARG A 203 21.44 -19.82 20.29
N LEU A 204 20.26 -20.03 20.85
CA LEU A 204 20.02 -20.97 21.96
C LEU A 204 18.88 -21.89 21.57
N SER A 205 18.98 -23.17 21.94
CA SER A 205 17.84 -24.07 21.82
C SER A 205 16.72 -23.68 22.78
N VAL A 206 15.49 -24.13 22.53
CA VAL A 206 14.38 -23.94 23.47
C VAL A 206 14.71 -24.50 24.85
N ALA A 207 15.41 -25.65 24.93
CA ALA A 207 15.86 -26.22 26.20
C ALA A 207 16.79 -25.26 26.96
N GLN A 208 17.79 -24.70 26.27
CA GLN A 208 18.74 -23.75 26.86
C GLN A 208 18.05 -22.44 27.29
N LEU A 209 17.14 -21.93 26.46
CA LEU A 209 16.37 -20.72 26.77
C LEU A 209 15.47 -20.92 28.01
N ARG A 210 14.89 -22.11 28.17
CA ARG A 210 14.12 -22.48 29.38
C ARG A 210 15.02 -22.62 30.61
N ALA A 211 16.22 -23.16 30.46
CA ALA A 211 17.17 -23.30 31.55
C ALA A 211 17.80 -21.97 32.00
N LEU A 212 17.77 -20.95 31.14
CA LEU A 212 18.38 -19.64 31.40
C LEU A 212 17.87 -19.01 32.70
N ALA A 213 18.79 -18.68 33.59
CA ALA A 213 18.55 -18.10 34.91
C ALA A 213 19.18 -16.71 35.05
N LEU A 214 18.84 -16.02 36.15
CA LEU A 214 19.51 -14.77 36.52
C LEU A 214 21.00 -15.04 36.76
N HIS A 215 21.82 -14.10 36.29
CA HIS A 215 23.29 -14.14 36.35
C HIS A 215 23.99 -15.15 35.46
N ASP A 216 23.25 -15.92 34.65
CA ASP A 216 23.85 -16.67 33.54
C ASP A 216 24.50 -15.70 32.56
N VAL A 217 25.61 -16.12 31.95
CA VAL A 217 26.28 -15.35 30.90
C VAL A 217 26.05 -16.01 29.56
N ILE A 218 25.48 -15.24 28.64
CA ILE A 218 25.27 -15.64 27.26
C ILE A 218 26.42 -15.08 26.42
N VAL A 219 27.25 -15.95 25.84
CA VAL A 219 28.35 -15.54 24.97
C VAL A 219 27.79 -15.10 23.62
N LEU A 220 28.33 -14.03 23.04
CA LEU A 220 27.96 -13.54 21.72
C LEU A 220 28.74 -14.31 20.64
N ASP A 221 28.10 -14.63 19.51
CA ASP A 221 28.79 -15.24 18.35
C ASP A 221 29.74 -14.23 17.67
N THR A 222 29.52 -12.94 17.92
CA THR A 222 30.31 -11.85 17.35
C THR A 222 31.35 -11.35 18.34
N ALA A 223 32.60 -11.26 17.89
CA ALA A 223 33.66 -10.62 18.66
C ALA A 223 33.33 -9.13 18.87
N LEU A 224 33.36 -8.66 20.12
CA LEU A 224 32.99 -7.30 20.48
C LEU A 224 34.11 -6.67 21.30
N ASP A 225 34.65 -5.56 20.80
CA ASP A 225 35.48 -4.65 21.59
C ASP A 225 34.57 -3.60 22.26
N PRO A 226 34.43 -3.57 23.59
CA PRO A 226 33.62 -2.57 24.29
C PRO A 226 34.12 -1.14 24.11
N ALA A 227 35.40 -0.94 23.79
CA ALA A 227 35.95 0.38 23.47
C ALA A 227 35.64 0.81 22.02
N ASP A 228 35.31 -0.15 21.15
CA ASP A 228 35.11 0.05 19.73
C ASP A 228 34.07 -0.91 19.14
N ALA A 229 32.84 -0.82 19.67
CA ALA A 229 31.81 -1.82 19.43
C ALA A 229 31.20 -1.68 18.03
N ALA A 230 31.29 -2.74 17.23
CA ALA A 230 30.54 -2.84 15.98
C ALA A 230 29.05 -3.01 16.28
N LEU A 231 28.21 -2.26 15.57
CA LEU A 231 26.76 -2.26 15.69
C LEU A 231 26.10 -2.42 14.34
N ILE A 232 24.95 -3.07 14.34
CA ILE A 232 24.02 -3.11 13.21
C ILE A 232 22.77 -2.31 13.58
N LEU A 233 22.57 -1.18 12.92
CA LEU A 233 21.39 -0.33 13.06
C LEU A 233 20.30 -0.81 12.12
N ARG A 234 19.31 -1.51 12.66
CA ARG A 234 18.34 -2.26 11.86
C ARG A 234 16.97 -1.60 11.82
N THR A 235 16.42 -1.41 10.63
CA THR A 235 15.04 -0.89 10.44
C THR A 235 14.03 -2.04 10.39
N ASP A 236 14.36 -3.12 9.70
CA ASP A 236 13.53 -4.30 9.50
C ASP A 236 14.40 -5.57 9.32
N ALA A 237 13.80 -6.70 8.92
CA ALA A 237 14.52 -7.97 8.79
C ALA A 237 15.62 -7.98 7.70
N ARG A 238 15.66 -6.99 6.81
CA ARG A 238 16.52 -6.94 5.62
C ARG A 238 17.36 -5.69 5.55
N HIS A 239 16.90 -4.55 6.07
CA HIS A 239 17.59 -3.29 5.90
C HIS A 239 18.30 -2.85 7.18
N ALA A 240 19.59 -2.54 7.05
CA ALA A 240 20.39 -2.08 8.16
C ALA A 240 21.56 -1.19 7.73
N VAL A 241 22.15 -0.52 8.71
CA VAL A 241 23.34 0.32 8.58
C VAL A 241 24.40 -0.19 9.53
N ARG A 242 25.64 -0.39 9.04
CA ARG A 242 26.78 -0.72 9.89
C ARG A 242 27.28 0.55 10.57
N ALA A 243 27.57 0.44 11.85
CA ALA A 243 28.11 1.54 12.62
C ALA A 243 29.09 1.04 13.68
N ARG A 244 29.84 1.98 14.23
CA ARG A 244 30.83 1.75 15.28
C ARG A 244 30.56 2.70 16.43
N LEU A 245 30.46 2.17 17.63
CA LEU A 245 30.23 2.94 18.85
C LEU A 245 31.55 3.09 19.62
N ARG A 246 31.98 4.34 19.76
CA ARG A 246 33.09 4.74 20.64
C ARG A 246 32.54 5.72 21.67
N ASP A 247 32.69 5.37 22.95
CA ASP A 247 32.11 6.09 24.08
C ASP A 247 30.59 6.26 23.99
N HIS A 248 30.12 7.30 23.31
CA HIS A 248 28.69 7.63 23.12
C HIS A 248 28.42 8.12 21.68
N VAL A 249 29.44 8.06 20.83
CA VAL A 249 29.40 8.53 19.45
C VAL A 249 29.31 7.32 18.54
N LEU A 250 28.15 7.20 17.91
CA LEU A 250 27.89 6.23 16.87
C LEU A 250 28.35 6.79 15.54
N THR A 251 29.37 6.18 14.93
CA THR A 251 29.88 6.55 13.59
C THR A 251 29.39 5.54 12.58
N LEU A 252 28.72 5.98 11.52
CA LEU A 252 28.24 5.10 10.46
C LEU A 252 29.40 4.65 9.58
N GLU A 253 29.46 3.37 9.27
CA GLU A 253 30.45 2.79 8.35
C GLU A 253 29.86 2.51 6.96
N SER A 254 28.52 2.46 6.85
CA SER A 254 27.81 2.24 5.60
C SER A 254 26.63 3.18 5.41
N ALA A 255 26.09 3.22 4.19
CA ALA A 255 24.72 3.68 3.95
C ALA A 255 23.71 2.57 4.30
N LEU A 256 22.42 2.80 4.04
CA LEU A 256 21.38 1.77 4.17
C LEU A 256 21.64 0.62 3.18
N GLU A 257 21.85 -0.57 3.70
CA GLU A 257 22.17 -1.77 2.93
C GLU A 257 21.14 -2.87 3.19
N ASN A 258 21.05 -3.83 2.26
CA ASN A 258 20.32 -5.08 2.49
C ASN A 258 21.24 -6.08 3.21
N ILE A 259 21.08 -6.15 4.53
CA ILE A 259 21.76 -7.07 5.44
C ILE A 259 20.67 -7.99 6.01
N PRO A 260 20.39 -9.14 5.36
CA PRO A 260 19.40 -10.08 5.86
C PRO A 260 19.80 -10.57 7.24
N MET A 261 18.84 -10.60 8.16
CA MET A 261 19.02 -11.26 9.44
C MET A 261 19.33 -12.74 9.19
N SER A 262 20.43 -13.26 9.76
CA SER A 262 20.93 -14.62 9.50
C SER A 262 19.79 -15.64 9.58
N ALA A 263 19.44 -16.25 8.44
CA ALA A 263 18.47 -17.33 8.40
C ALA A 263 19.02 -18.56 9.16
N PRO A 264 18.17 -19.43 9.72
CA PRO A 264 18.63 -20.76 10.15
C PRO A 264 19.39 -21.40 8.99
N ALA A 265 20.53 -22.03 9.30
CA ALA A 265 21.35 -22.65 8.27
C ALA A 265 20.49 -23.67 7.51
N SER A 266 20.52 -23.63 6.18
CA SER A 266 19.88 -24.65 5.36
C SER A 266 20.39 -26.03 5.83
N PRO A 267 19.50 -27.03 6.03
CA PRO A 267 19.95 -28.36 6.40
C PRO A 267 20.92 -28.90 5.33
N PRO A 268 21.95 -29.68 5.72
CA PRO A 268 22.91 -30.21 4.77
C PRO A 268 22.21 -31.05 3.69
N GLU A 269 22.64 -30.87 2.44
CA GLU A 269 22.06 -31.44 1.21
C GLU A 269 22.10 -32.99 1.14
N ASN A 270 22.53 -33.66 2.22
CA ASN A 270 22.64 -35.11 2.37
C ASN A 270 22.01 -35.67 3.66
N ALA A 271 21.13 -34.94 4.34
CA ALA A 271 20.35 -35.51 5.43
C ALA A 271 19.22 -36.39 4.85
N THR A 272 19.30 -37.70 5.04
CA THR A 272 18.13 -38.58 4.92
C THR A 272 17.03 -38.03 5.83
N PRO A 273 15.78 -37.87 5.36
CA PRO A 273 14.69 -37.41 6.22
C PRO A 273 14.48 -38.45 7.32
N ASP A 274 14.91 -38.12 8.55
CA ASP A 274 14.48 -38.84 9.73
C ASP A 274 13.03 -38.40 9.99
N GLU A 275 12.07 -39.31 9.84
CA GLU A 275 10.62 -39.05 10.05
C GLU A 275 10.24 -38.98 11.54
N SER A 276 11.23 -38.92 12.42
CA SER A 276 11.05 -38.70 13.85
C SER A 276 10.59 -37.25 14.10
N PRO A 277 9.53 -37.01 14.91
CA PRO A 277 9.10 -35.65 15.21
C PRO A 277 10.23 -34.90 15.93
N VAL A 278 10.68 -33.78 15.35
CA VAL A 278 11.68 -32.89 15.97
C VAL A 278 11.14 -32.42 17.31
N SER A 279 11.90 -32.67 18.39
CA SER A 279 11.53 -32.21 19.72
C SER A 279 11.55 -30.68 19.74
N LEU A 280 10.52 -30.08 20.34
CA LEU A 280 10.46 -28.62 20.51
C LEU A 280 11.72 -28.08 21.22
N ASP A 281 12.32 -28.87 22.10
CA ASP A 281 13.51 -28.51 22.87
C ASP A 281 14.77 -28.32 22.01
N GLU A 282 14.81 -28.89 20.80
CA GLU A 282 15.93 -28.80 19.85
C GLU A 282 15.83 -27.59 18.92
N VAL A 283 14.68 -26.91 18.89
CA VAL A 283 14.47 -25.75 18.02
C VAL A 283 15.41 -24.61 18.43
N GLU A 284 16.24 -24.13 17.49
CA GLU A 284 17.12 -22.98 17.70
C GLU A 284 16.34 -21.66 17.63
N ILE A 285 16.47 -20.87 18.70
CA ILE A 285 15.93 -19.52 18.80
C ILE A 285 17.08 -18.53 18.72
N ARG A 286 16.98 -17.59 17.78
CA ARG A 286 17.91 -16.47 17.69
C ARG A 286 17.64 -15.48 18.83
N LEU A 287 18.68 -15.20 19.60
CA LEU A 287 18.72 -14.10 20.53
C LEU A 287 19.49 -12.94 19.89
N SER A 288 18.93 -11.73 19.95
CA SER A 288 19.64 -10.50 19.63
C SER A 288 19.80 -9.63 20.85
N PHE A 289 20.91 -8.89 20.90
CA PHE A 289 21.25 -7.99 21.99
C PHE A 289 21.32 -6.57 21.45
N ASP A 290 20.58 -5.64 22.04
CA ASP A 290 20.53 -4.25 21.57
C ASP A 290 20.69 -3.23 22.69
N LEU A 291 21.19 -2.06 22.30
CA LEU A 291 21.32 -0.87 23.16
C LEU A 291 20.04 -0.02 23.18
N GLY A 292 18.94 -0.53 22.64
CA GLY A 292 17.71 0.21 22.42
C GLY A 292 17.57 0.66 20.97
N ASP A 293 16.93 1.81 20.81
CA ASP A 293 16.52 2.33 19.51
C ASP A 293 16.81 3.80 19.32
N LYS A 294 16.98 4.18 18.06
CA LYS A 294 17.09 5.55 17.58
C LYS A 294 16.04 5.76 16.50
N THR A 295 15.23 6.80 16.64
CA THR A 295 14.28 7.20 15.61
C THR A 295 14.92 8.22 14.69
N LEU A 296 14.82 7.98 13.38
CA LEU A 296 15.16 8.93 12.32
C LEU A 296 13.93 9.12 11.44
N THR A 297 13.82 10.26 10.78
CA THR A 297 12.85 10.46 9.71
C THR A 297 13.27 9.69 8.45
N LEU A 298 12.32 9.37 7.56
CA LEU A 298 12.62 8.71 6.29
C LEU A 298 13.62 9.51 5.44
N GLY A 299 13.51 10.85 5.45
CA GLY A 299 14.45 11.74 4.78
C GLY A 299 15.87 11.66 5.37
N GLU A 300 16.01 11.62 6.70
CA GLU A 300 17.30 11.44 7.36
C GLU A 300 17.90 10.06 7.07
N LEU A 301 17.07 9.01 7.07
CA LEU A 301 17.49 7.66 6.74
C LEU A 301 18.02 7.56 5.29
N ALA A 302 17.33 8.20 4.34
CA ALA A 302 17.76 8.24 2.94
C ALA A 302 19.05 9.06 2.74
N ALA A 303 19.30 10.03 3.61
CA ALA A 303 20.49 10.89 3.56
C ALA A 303 21.70 10.32 4.31
N LEU A 304 21.60 9.15 4.96
CA LEU A 304 22.71 8.57 5.72
C LEU A 304 23.93 8.30 4.85
N GLN A 305 25.10 8.73 5.33
CA GLN A 305 26.38 8.52 4.67
C GLN A 305 27.42 7.90 5.61
N PRO A 306 28.34 7.07 5.09
CA PRO A 306 29.51 6.65 5.84
C PRO A 306 30.28 7.85 6.40
N GLY A 307 30.73 7.75 7.65
CA GLY A 307 31.40 8.80 8.40
C GLY A 307 30.48 9.76 9.15
N GLN A 308 29.16 9.71 8.93
CA GLN A 308 28.20 10.48 9.72
C GLN A 308 28.22 9.99 11.18
N THR A 309 28.03 10.91 12.12
CA THR A 309 28.05 10.61 13.55
C THR A 309 26.75 10.97 14.24
N PHE A 310 26.35 10.17 15.23
CA PHE A 310 25.23 10.43 16.11
C PHE A 310 25.66 10.29 17.56
N THR A 311 25.22 11.19 18.42
CA THR A 311 25.38 11.02 19.87
C THR A 311 24.19 10.21 20.40
N LEU A 312 24.44 9.26 21.31
CA LEU A 312 23.39 8.57 22.05
C LEU A 312 22.96 9.42 23.25
N ASP A 313 21.65 9.54 23.48
CA ASP A 313 21.08 10.46 24.49
C ASP A 313 21.38 10.04 25.94
N ALA A 314 21.79 8.79 26.15
CA ALA A 314 22.25 8.27 27.41
C ALA A 314 23.66 7.67 27.24
N PRO A 315 24.52 7.71 28.28
CA PRO A 315 25.70 6.84 28.29
C PRO A 315 25.22 5.42 28.02
N PRO A 316 25.92 4.60 27.21
CA PRO A 316 25.56 3.20 27.08
C PRO A 316 25.66 2.60 28.48
N ALA A 317 24.54 2.51 29.18
CA ALA A 317 24.44 1.69 30.35
C ALA A 317 24.91 0.32 29.86
N ARG A 318 25.79 -0.34 30.62
CA ARG A 318 26.19 -1.72 30.30
C ARG A 318 24.97 -2.64 30.11
N LEU A 319 23.78 -2.17 30.51
CA LEU A 319 22.46 -2.74 30.26
C LEU A 319 22.12 -2.85 28.77
N VAL A 320 22.01 -4.10 28.32
CA VAL A 320 21.55 -4.48 26.99
C VAL A 320 20.19 -5.16 27.09
N ALA A 321 19.32 -4.92 26.10
CA ALA A 321 18.10 -5.68 25.94
C ALA A 321 18.40 -7.05 25.34
N ILE A 322 17.79 -8.11 25.87
CA ILE A 322 17.88 -9.47 25.33
C ILE A 322 16.56 -9.77 24.63
N ARG A 323 16.62 -10.09 23.34
CA ARG A 323 15.42 -10.34 22.52
C ARG A 323 15.44 -11.71 21.86
N ALA A 324 14.39 -12.49 22.03
CA ALA A 324 14.17 -13.73 21.28
C ALA A 324 13.32 -13.43 20.04
N ASN A 325 13.88 -13.62 18.84
CA ASN A 325 13.20 -13.31 17.57
C ASN A 325 12.53 -11.91 17.57
N GLY A 326 13.16 -10.93 18.21
CA GLY A 326 12.66 -9.54 18.31
C GLY A 326 11.76 -9.25 19.52
N ARG A 327 11.22 -10.25 20.22
CA ARG A 327 10.46 -10.06 21.47
C ARG A 327 11.42 -9.86 22.64
N LEU A 328 11.21 -8.82 23.46
CA LEU A 328 12.00 -8.60 24.68
C LEU A 328 11.77 -9.75 25.67
N VAL A 329 12.83 -10.46 26.03
CA VAL A 329 12.78 -11.59 26.98
C VAL A 329 13.59 -11.34 28.24
N GLY A 330 14.41 -10.29 28.27
CA GLY A 330 15.17 -9.92 29.45
C GLY A 330 16.05 -8.70 29.24
N ARG A 331 16.80 -8.37 30.27
CA ARG A 331 17.89 -7.39 30.24
C ARG A 331 19.12 -8.01 30.88
N GLY A 332 20.28 -7.65 30.38
CA GLY A 332 21.54 -8.10 30.95
C GLY A 332 22.56 -6.99 30.93
N GLU A 333 23.72 -7.24 31.49
CA GLU A 333 24.87 -6.35 31.34
C GLU A 333 25.94 -6.98 30.46
N LEU A 334 26.61 -6.16 29.65
CA LEU A 334 27.76 -6.59 28.88
C LEU A 334 28.94 -6.89 29.81
N VAL A 335 29.48 -8.11 29.70
CA VAL A 335 30.63 -8.62 30.45
C VAL A 335 31.68 -9.19 29.50
N ARG A 336 32.92 -9.25 29.95
CA ARG A 336 34.02 -9.92 29.23
C ARG A 336 34.37 -11.20 29.97
N ILE A 337 34.44 -12.32 29.24
CA ILE A 337 34.94 -13.60 29.71
C ILE A 337 36.14 -13.95 28.85
N ASP A 338 37.33 -13.93 29.44
CA ASP A 338 38.59 -14.10 28.71
C ASP A 338 38.67 -13.16 27.50
N ASP A 339 38.73 -13.71 26.29
CA ASP A 339 38.77 -12.96 25.01
C ASP A 339 37.39 -12.79 24.35
N ALA A 340 36.31 -13.29 24.98
CA ALA A 340 34.95 -13.25 24.44
C ALA A 340 34.07 -12.21 25.16
N ALA A 341 33.14 -11.61 24.40
CA ALA A 341 32.09 -10.78 24.96
C ALA A 341 30.85 -11.62 25.27
N GLY A 342 30.21 -11.32 26.40
CA GLY A 342 28.98 -11.97 26.81
C GLY A 342 28.03 -11.00 27.49
N VAL A 343 26.82 -11.47 27.72
CA VAL A 343 25.75 -10.72 28.38
C VAL A 343 25.33 -11.49 29.62
N ARG A 344 25.59 -10.91 30.79
CA ARG A 344 25.14 -11.46 32.07
C ARG A 344 23.69 -11.06 32.31
N VAL A 345 22.80 -12.04 32.43
CA VAL A 345 21.37 -11.81 32.63
C VAL A 345 21.13 -11.14 33.99
N LEU A 346 20.41 -10.02 33.99
CA LEU A 346 20.04 -9.28 35.20
C LEU A 346 18.54 -9.31 35.46
N GLU A 347 17.74 -9.37 34.39
CA GLU A 347 16.29 -9.46 34.43
C GLU A 347 15.82 -10.43 33.35
N LEU A 348 14.80 -11.23 33.68
CA LEU A 348 14.05 -12.03 32.71
C LEU A 348 12.59 -11.57 32.74
N ALA A 349 12.00 -11.41 31.57
CA ALA A 349 10.57 -11.13 31.47
C ALA A 349 9.78 -12.32 32.03
N ALA A 350 8.65 -12.04 32.69
CA ALA A 350 7.77 -13.08 33.21
C ALA A 350 7.41 -14.05 32.07
N ARG A 351 7.66 -15.34 32.31
CA ARG A 351 7.28 -16.41 31.38
C ARG A 351 5.78 -16.61 31.55
N ASP A 352 4.98 -16.14 30.59
CA ASP A 352 3.56 -16.49 30.54
C ASP A 352 3.49 -18.02 30.38
N ALA A 353 2.89 -18.67 31.38
CA ALA A 353 2.85 -20.13 31.57
C ALA A 353 1.95 -20.85 30.55
#